data_AF-A0A966SYX0-F1
#
_entry.id   AF-A0A966SYX0-F1
#
_cell.length_a   1.000
_cell.length_b   1.000
_cell.length_c   1.000
_cell.angle_alpha   90.00
_cell.angle_beta   90.00
_cell.angle_gamma   90.00
#
_symmetry.space_group_name_H-M   'P 1'
#
loop_
_entity.id
_entity.type
_entity.pdbx_description
1 polymer ?
#
loop_
_entity_poly.entity_id
_entity_poly.type
_entity_poly.pdbx_seq_one_letter_code
_entity_poly.pdbx_strand_id
1 'polypeptide(L)'
;MHQIQASPKSNLRLCHFIRQNLSSITEEWIDFARSIAPDLTYLQLRDHIHEILFFIADDIECIQTPQQQIDKSHGKSIPRRDSVGSIHGVLRYDVGFNLVQMIMEYRALRASIIKLWVKSQIVMLTSDLEDIVRFNESIDQALADSVHFFMEKHPPRDGTVSHEAPNGNG
;
A
#
# COMPACT_ATOMS: atom_id res chain seq x y z
N MET A 1 -10.25 -8.60 -23.48
CA MET A 1 -10.93 -7.29 -23.34
C MET A 1 -12.17 -7.50 -22.50
N HIS A 2 -12.08 -7.37 -21.17
CA HIS A 2 -13.27 -7.24 -20.34
C HIS A 2 -13.68 -5.76 -20.38
N GLN A 3 -14.86 -5.51 -20.92
CA GLN A 3 -15.42 -4.17 -20.97
C GLN A 3 -15.90 -3.85 -19.55
N ILE A 4 -15.08 -3.15 -18.77
CA ILE A 4 -15.48 -2.60 -17.48
C ILE A 4 -16.64 -1.64 -17.79
N GLN A 5 -17.87 -2.07 -17.47
CA GLN A 5 -19.03 -1.19 -17.51
C GLN A 5 -18.72 -0.02 -16.59
N ALA A 6 -18.61 1.18 -17.16
CA ALA A 6 -18.42 2.38 -16.37
C ALA A 6 -19.64 2.54 -15.47
N SER A 7 -19.44 2.40 -14.16
CA SER A 7 -20.47 2.73 -13.17
C SER A 7 -21.01 4.14 -13.49
N PRO A 8 -22.33 4.35 -13.39
CA PRO A 8 -22.90 5.68 -13.61
C PRO A 8 -22.20 6.68 -12.69
N LYS A 9 -21.82 7.85 -13.23
CA LYS A 9 -21.14 8.87 -12.44
C LYS A 9 -22.00 9.28 -11.25
N SER A 10 -21.40 9.40 -10.09
CA SER A 10 -22.06 9.77 -8.84
C SER A 10 -21.11 10.54 -7.94
N ASN A 11 -21.61 11.48 -7.14
CA ASN A 11 -20.80 12.19 -6.16
C ASN A 11 -20.64 11.32 -4.91
N LEU A 12 -19.62 10.46 -4.92
CA LEU A 12 -19.37 9.47 -3.89
C LEU A 12 -18.07 9.79 -3.15
N ARG A 13 -18.09 9.85 -1.81
CA ARG A 13 -16.85 9.95 -1.01
C ARG A 13 -15.89 8.80 -1.31
N LEU A 14 -14.59 9.05 -1.13
CA LEU A 14 -13.55 8.12 -1.55
C LEU A 14 -13.64 6.78 -0.84
N CYS A 15 -13.93 6.76 0.46
CA CYS A 15 -14.10 5.52 1.23
C CYS A 15 -15.21 4.62 0.67
N HIS A 16 -16.37 5.19 0.33
CA HIS A 16 -17.46 4.43 -0.27
C HIS A 16 -17.12 3.98 -1.69
N PHE A 17 -16.43 4.81 -2.47
CA PHE A 17 -15.97 4.42 -3.80
C PHE A 17 -15.06 3.19 -3.73
N ILE A 18 -14.07 3.18 -2.83
CA ILE A 18 -13.16 2.05 -2.64
C ILE A 18 -13.95 0.77 -2.34
N ARG A 19 -14.86 0.82 -1.37
CA ARG A 19 -15.67 -0.35 -0.96
C ARG A 19 -16.59 -0.87 -2.06
N GLN A 20 -17.15 0.02 -2.90
CA GLN A 20 -18.04 -0.37 -4.00
C GLN A 20 -17.30 -0.85 -5.24
N ASN A 21 -16.01 -0.54 -5.40
CA ASN A 21 -15.24 -0.80 -6.61
C ASN A 21 -14.00 -1.68 -6.36
N LEU A 22 -14.01 -2.51 -5.31
CA LEU A 22 -12.90 -3.40 -4.95
C LEU A 22 -12.41 -4.23 -6.15
N SER A 23 -13.32 -4.85 -6.91
CA SER A 23 -12.97 -5.66 -8.07
C SER A 23 -12.26 -4.84 -9.15
N SER A 24 -12.82 -3.68 -9.53
CA SER A 24 -12.25 -2.82 -10.56
C SER A 24 -10.88 -2.26 -10.17
N ILE A 25 -10.71 -1.87 -8.90
CA ILE A 25 -9.42 -1.40 -8.37
C ILE A 25 -8.42 -2.55 -8.37
N THR A 26 -8.85 -3.75 -7.96
CA THR A 26 -8.03 -4.95 -7.92
C THR A 26 -7.55 -5.35 -9.32
N GLU A 27 -8.41 -5.28 -10.33
CA GLU A 27 -8.03 -5.58 -11.72
C GLU A 27 -6.93 -4.63 -12.23
N GLU A 28 -7.10 -3.31 -12.07
CA GLU A 28 -6.09 -2.31 -12.47
C GLU A 28 -4.76 -2.50 -11.71
N TRP A 29 -4.84 -2.88 -10.44
CA TRP A 29 -3.65 -3.16 -9.64
C TRP A 29 -2.98 -4.49 -10.04
N ILE A 30 -3.73 -5.54 -10.35
CA ILE A 30 -3.19 -6.84 -10.81
C ILE A 30 -2.49 -6.70 -12.16
N ASP A 31 -3.06 -5.91 -13.07
CA ASP A 31 -2.44 -5.62 -14.36
C ASP A 31 -1.05 -4.98 -14.19
N PHE A 32 -0.91 -4.10 -13.20
CA PHE A 32 0.40 -3.57 -12.82
C PHE A 32 1.30 -4.60 -12.13
N ALA A 33 0.79 -5.31 -11.11
CA ALA A 33 1.59 -6.23 -10.31
C ALA A 33 2.22 -7.34 -11.16
N ARG A 34 1.49 -7.85 -12.17
CA ARG A 34 1.99 -8.83 -13.14
C ARG A 34 3.18 -8.34 -13.97
N SER A 35 3.34 -7.03 -14.15
CA SER A 35 4.49 -6.46 -14.88
C SER A 35 5.80 -6.53 -14.09
N ILE A 36 5.72 -6.62 -12.75
CA ILE A 36 6.89 -6.67 -11.86
C ILE A 36 7.04 -8.01 -11.14
N ALA A 37 6.00 -8.84 -11.13
CA ALA A 37 5.96 -10.14 -10.47
C ALA A 37 5.07 -11.14 -11.26
N PRO A 38 5.54 -11.63 -12.42
CA PRO A 38 4.75 -12.49 -13.29
C PRO A 38 4.43 -13.86 -12.69
N ASP A 39 5.24 -14.33 -11.73
CA ASP A 39 5.13 -15.67 -11.14
C ASP A 39 4.11 -15.75 -9.99
N LEU A 40 3.56 -14.62 -9.52
CA LEU A 40 2.55 -14.61 -8.48
C LEU A 40 1.17 -15.00 -9.01
N THR A 41 0.48 -15.87 -8.27
CA THR A 41 -0.89 -16.26 -8.63
C THR A 41 -1.88 -15.11 -8.41
N TYR A 42 -2.95 -15.10 -9.20
CA TYR A 42 -4.04 -14.13 -9.03
C TYR A 42 -4.60 -14.11 -7.61
N LEU A 43 -4.73 -15.27 -6.96
CA LEU A 43 -5.26 -15.38 -5.60
C LEU A 43 -4.34 -14.72 -4.57
N GLN A 44 -3.03 -14.98 -4.64
CA GLN A 44 -2.03 -14.33 -3.77
C GLN A 44 -1.98 -12.81 -3.97
N LEU A 45 -2.27 -12.33 -5.18
CA LEU A 45 -2.34 -10.91 -5.46
C LEU A 45 -3.64 -10.30 -4.91
N ARG A 46 -4.78 -10.95 -5.15
CA ARG A 46 -6.12 -10.44 -4.82
C ARG A 46 -6.39 -10.31 -3.32
N ASP A 47 -6.05 -11.33 -2.53
CA ASP A 47 -6.48 -11.34 -1.13
C ASP A 47 -5.78 -10.23 -0.33
N HIS A 48 -4.49 -10.00 -0.56
CA HIS A 48 -3.73 -8.98 0.15
C HIS A 48 -4.17 -7.55 -0.22
N ILE A 49 -4.53 -7.31 -1.50
CA ILE A 49 -4.94 -5.97 -1.91
C ILE A 49 -6.29 -5.58 -1.32
N HIS A 50 -7.21 -6.53 -1.13
CA HIS A 50 -8.49 -6.27 -0.49
C HIS A 50 -8.32 -5.80 0.96
N GLU A 51 -7.45 -6.43 1.74
CA GLU A 51 -7.18 -6.01 3.12
C GLU A 51 -6.64 -4.58 3.18
N ILE A 52 -5.73 -4.22 2.27
CA ILE A 52 -5.20 -2.85 2.16
C ILE A 52 -6.32 -1.87 1.81
N LEU A 53 -7.20 -2.22 0.87
CA LEU A 53 -8.31 -1.36 0.46
C LEU A 53 -9.32 -1.13 1.58
N PHE A 54 -9.65 -2.16 2.37
CA PHE A 54 -10.51 -2.01 3.54
C PHE A 54 -9.87 -1.14 4.61
N PHE A 55 -8.60 -1.38 4.95
CA PHE A 55 -7.86 -0.55 5.88
C PHE A 55 -7.88 0.93 5.48
N ILE A 56 -7.60 1.23 4.21
CA ILE A 56 -7.65 2.59 3.67
C ILE A 56 -9.04 3.20 3.82
N ALA A 57 -10.09 2.48 3.39
CA ALA A 57 -11.45 3.01 3.43
C ALA A 57 -11.92 3.28 4.87
N ASP A 58 -11.60 2.39 5.80
CA ASP A 58 -11.92 2.52 7.22
C ASP A 58 -11.16 3.69 7.86
N ASP A 59 -9.90 3.89 7.49
CA ASP A 59 -9.10 4.99 8.02
C ASP A 59 -9.54 6.37 7.49
N ILE A 60 -9.96 6.46 6.23
CA ILE A 60 -10.55 7.71 5.67
C ILE A 60 -11.81 8.11 6.46
N GLU A 61 -12.64 7.15 6.86
CA GLU A 61 -13.88 7.38 7.59
C GLU A 61 -13.67 7.61 9.09
N CYS A 62 -12.53 7.18 9.62
CA CYS A 62 -12.18 7.33 11.02
C CYS A 62 -12.02 8.81 11.42
N ILE A 63 -12.70 9.21 12.50
CA ILE A 63 -12.57 10.55 13.07
C ILE A 63 -11.17 10.69 13.68
N GLN A 64 -10.47 11.75 13.32
CA GLN A 64 -9.19 12.11 13.91
C GLN A 64 -9.21 13.52 14.50
N THR A 65 -8.53 13.68 15.63
CA THR A 65 -8.20 14.99 16.17
C THR A 65 -7.14 15.67 15.30
N PRO A 66 -7.00 17.01 15.36
CA PRO A 66 -5.93 17.70 14.65
C PRO A 66 -4.53 17.17 14.99
N GLN A 67 -4.31 16.80 16.25
CA GLN A 67 -3.04 16.22 16.68
C GLN A 67 -2.79 14.85 16.05
N GLN A 68 -3.82 14.00 15.95
CA GLN A 68 -3.70 12.70 15.29
C GLN A 68 -3.36 12.83 13.81
N GLN A 69 -3.93 13.81 13.10
CA GLN A 69 -3.58 14.09 11.71
C GLN A 69 -2.11 14.53 11.57
N ILE A 70 -1.64 15.43 12.44
CA ILE A 70 -0.23 15.86 12.46
C ILE A 70 0.71 14.68 12.75
N ASP A 71 0.39 13.87 13.75
CA ASP A 71 1.25 12.74 14.11
C ASP A 71 1.29 11.67 13.02
N LYS A 72 0.14 11.44 12.36
CA LYS A 72 0.04 10.50 11.25
C LYS A 72 0.78 10.97 10.01
N SER A 73 0.59 12.23 9.59
CA SER A 73 1.32 12.82 8.47
C SER A 73 2.84 12.88 8.69
N HIS A 74 3.30 12.93 9.94
CA HIS A 74 4.72 12.85 10.30
C HIS A 74 5.23 11.40 10.52
N GLY A 75 4.38 10.38 10.35
CA GLY A 75 4.77 8.98 10.52
C GLY A 75 5.15 8.61 11.96
N LYS A 76 4.58 9.27 12.97
CA LYS A 76 4.88 9.00 14.39
C LYS A 76 4.15 7.78 14.95
N SER A 77 3.33 7.10 14.15
CA SER A 77 2.69 5.85 14.56
C SER A 77 3.74 4.76 14.74
N ILE A 78 3.67 4.05 15.86
CA ILE A 78 4.50 2.87 16.10
C ILE A 78 4.01 1.74 15.17
N PRO A 79 4.88 1.16 14.31
CA PRO A 79 4.51 0.05 13.46
C PRO A 79 4.01 -1.13 14.30
N ARG A 80 2.90 -1.75 13.89
CA ARG A 80 2.33 -2.91 14.59
C ARG A 80 2.49 -4.17 13.76
N ARG A 81 2.84 -5.28 14.39
CA ARG A 81 3.06 -6.58 13.73
C ARG A 81 1.78 -7.17 13.13
N ASP A 82 0.63 -6.73 13.61
CA ASP A 82 -0.70 -7.13 13.13
C ASP A 82 -1.31 -6.13 12.14
N SER A 83 -0.57 -5.07 11.75
CA SER A 83 -1.08 -4.13 10.76
C SER A 83 -1.07 -4.74 9.36
N VAL A 84 -1.99 -4.28 8.51
CA VAL A 84 -2.06 -4.72 7.11
C VAL A 84 -0.75 -4.46 6.37
N GLY A 85 -0.06 -3.36 6.70
CA GLY A 85 1.26 -3.05 6.14
C GLY A 85 2.31 -4.06 6.58
N SER A 86 2.35 -4.42 7.87
CA SER A 86 3.28 -5.44 8.39
C SER A 86 3.11 -6.78 7.67
N ILE A 87 1.86 -7.25 7.57
CA ILE A 87 1.50 -8.50 6.90
C ILE A 87 1.91 -8.43 5.42
N HIS A 88 1.57 -7.34 4.72
CA HIS A 88 1.93 -7.15 3.31
C HIS A 88 3.45 -7.14 3.10
N GLY A 89 4.22 -6.42 3.92
CA GLY A 89 5.67 -6.35 3.83
C GLY A 89 6.34 -7.72 3.99
N VAL A 90 5.89 -8.51 4.98
CA VAL A 90 6.37 -9.89 5.18
C VAL A 90 6.04 -10.77 3.99
N LEU A 91 4.81 -10.72 3.48
CA LEU A 91 4.38 -11.55 2.35
C LEU A 91 5.13 -11.19 1.07
N ARG A 92 5.43 -9.91 0.84
CA ARG A 92 6.24 -9.46 -0.29
C ARG A 92 7.69 -9.93 -0.20
N TYR A 93 8.27 -9.89 0.99
CA TYR A 93 9.59 -10.48 1.21
C TYR A 93 9.61 -11.98 0.88
N ASP A 94 8.65 -12.74 1.42
CA ASP A 94 8.60 -14.20 1.29
C ASP A 94 8.40 -14.67 -0.16
N VAL A 95 7.83 -13.82 -1.03
CA VAL A 95 7.69 -14.08 -2.47
C VAL A 95 8.77 -13.43 -3.34
N GLY A 96 9.83 -12.89 -2.74
CA GLY A 96 11.03 -12.44 -3.45
C GLY A 96 10.96 -11.03 -4.05
N PHE A 97 10.02 -10.18 -3.62
CA PHE A 97 10.07 -8.77 -4.00
C PHE A 97 11.31 -8.10 -3.42
N ASN A 98 11.86 -7.14 -4.15
CA ASN A 98 12.74 -6.13 -3.57
C ASN A 98 11.94 -4.92 -3.06
N LEU A 99 12.59 -4.08 -2.26
CA LEU A 99 11.97 -2.90 -1.66
C LEU A 99 11.40 -1.93 -2.70
N VAL A 100 12.07 -1.78 -3.85
CA VAL A 100 11.62 -0.90 -4.93
C VAL A 100 10.32 -1.40 -5.56
N GLN A 101 10.20 -2.72 -5.80
CA GLN A 101 8.97 -3.34 -6.31
C GLN A 101 7.80 -3.14 -5.34
N MET A 102 8.02 -3.26 -4.03
CA MET A 102 6.99 -3.01 -3.03
C MET A 102 6.52 -1.53 -3.04
N ILE A 103 7.46 -0.58 -3.11
CA ILE A 103 7.11 0.85 -3.23
C ILE A 103 6.35 1.12 -4.54
N MET A 104 6.75 0.46 -5.63
CA MET A 104 6.07 0.56 -6.92
C MET A 104 4.61 0.11 -6.85
N GLU A 105 4.30 -0.97 -6.12
CA GLU A 105 2.91 -1.42 -5.91
C GLU A 105 2.04 -0.35 -5.24
N TYR A 106 2.54 0.28 -4.17
CA TYR A 106 1.79 1.36 -3.50
C TYR A 106 1.59 2.58 -4.41
N ARG A 107 2.60 2.92 -5.23
CA ARG A 107 2.46 4.01 -6.21
C ARG A 107 1.40 3.71 -7.26
N ALA A 108 1.38 2.48 -7.79
CA ALA A 108 0.38 2.06 -8.75
C ALA A 108 -1.02 2.05 -8.14
N LEU A 109 -1.17 1.48 -6.93
CA LEU A 109 -2.44 1.45 -6.21
C LEU A 109 -3.00 2.86 -5.99
N ARG A 110 -2.17 3.79 -5.50
CA ARG A 110 -2.55 5.19 -5.29
C ARG A 110 -3.07 5.83 -6.58
N ALA A 111 -2.34 5.64 -7.68
CA ALA A 111 -2.72 6.17 -8.98
C ALA A 111 -4.04 5.57 -9.49
N SER A 112 -4.22 4.25 -9.36
CA SER A 112 -5.42 3.55 -9.81
C SER A 112 -6.66 4.01 -9.05
N ILE A 113 -6.59 4.07 -7.71
CA ILE A 113 -7.72 4.51 -6.88
C ILE A 113 -8.15 5.94 -7.23
N ILE A 114 -7.20 6.90 -7.25
CA ILE A 114 -7.53 8.31 -7.53
C ILE A 114 -8.05 8.49 -8.96
N LYS A 115 -7.42 7.84 -9.95
CA LYS A 115 -7.86 7.94 -11.35
C LYS A 115 -9.26 7.39 -11.54
N LEU A 116 -9.57 6.21 -10.99
CA LEU A 116 -10.89 5.61 -11.11
C LEU A 116 -11.95 6.43 -10.35
N TRP A 117 -11.62 6.91 -9.16
CA TRP A 117 -12.51 7.71 -8.35
C TRP A 117 -12.88 9.02 -9.04
N VAL A 118 -11.89 9.82 -9.48
CA VAL A 118 -12.13 11.08 -10.20
C VAL A 118 -12.95 10.85 -11.48
N LYS A 119 -12.70 9.76 -12.21
CA LYS A 119 -13.48 9.41 -13.40
C LYS A 119 -14.95 9.11 -13.08
N SER A 120 -15.23 8.60 -11.88
CA SER A 120 -16.58 8.30 -11.40
C SER A 120 -17.34 9.51 -10.85
N GLN A 121 -16.67 10.63 -10.58
CA GLN A 121 -17.33 11.83 -10.04
C GLN A 121 -18.07 12.62 -11.13
N ILE A 122 -19.23 13.20 -10.75
CA ILE A 122 -19.88 14.23 -11.57
C ILE A 122 -19.19 15.57 -11.33
N VAL A 123 -18.99 15.93 -10.06
CA VAL A 123 -18.35 17.16 -9.59
C VAL A 123 -17.47 16.81 -8.39
N MET A 124 -16.31 17.46 -8.28
CA MET A 124 -15.46 17.41 -7.07
C MET A 124 -15.90 18.48 -6.07
N LEU A 125 -16.10 18.08 -4.83
CA LEU A 125 -16.42 18.96 -3.70
C LEU A 125 -15.16 19.31 -2.89
N THR A 126 -15.20 20.37 -2.09
CA THR A 126 -14.08 20.72 -1.20
C THR A 126 -13.81 19.63 -0.18
N SER A 127 -14.85 18.95 0.32
CA SER A 127 -14.73 17.78 1.21
C SER A 127 -13.96 16.62 0.59
N ASP A 128 -13.93 16.52 -0.74
CA ASP A 128 -13.18 15.47 -1.44
C ASP A 128 -11.67 15.70 -1.35
N LEU A 129 -11.23 16.94 -1.13
CA LEU A 129 -9.83 17.25 -0.87
C LEU A 129 -9.38 16.71 0.48
N GLU A 130 -10.26 16.77 1.49
CA GLU A 130 -10.00 16.15 2.79
C GLU A 130 -9.85 14.64 2.65
N ASP A 131 -10.75 13.99 1.90
CA ASP A 131 -10.64 12.55 1.59
C ASP A 131 -9.30 12.18 0.93
N ILE A 132 -8.77 13.03 0.03
CA ILE A 132 -7.46 12.81 -0.59
C ILE A 132 -6.32 12.89 0.44
N VAL A 133 -6.37 13.86 1.36
CA VAL A 133 -5.37 13.99 2.44
C VAL A 133 -5.41 12.75 3.32
N ARG A 134 -6.60 12.35 3.79
CA ARG A 134 -6.82 11.15 4.61
C ARG A 134 -6.34 9.88 3.90
N PHE A 135 -6.62 9.78 2.61
CA PHE A 135 -6.14 8.67 1.78
C PHE A 135 -4.62 8.61 1.71
N ASN A 136 -3.94 9.73 1.47
CA ASN A 136 -2.48 9.76 1.44
C ASN A 136 -1.89 9.33 2.79
N GLU A 137 -2.42 9.83 3.90
CA GLU A 137 -2.01 9.43 5.24
C GLU A 137 -2.16 7.91 5.46
N SER A 138 -3.26 7.31 5.00
CA SER A 138 -3.48 5.87 5.12
C SER A 138 -2.50 5.04 4.27
N ILE A 139 -2.23 5.47 3.02
CA ILE A 139 -1.24 4.82 2.14
C ILE A 139 0.16 4.91 2.75
N ASP A 140 0.54 6.09 3.23
CA ASP A 140 1.87 6.33 3.76
C ASP A 140 2.11 5.55 5.06
N GLN A 141 1.07 5.41 5.91
CA GLN A 141 1.13 4.51 7.06
C GLN A 141 1.31 3.05 6.64
N ALA A 142 0.49 2.54 5.72
CA ALA A 142 0.58 1.16 5.27
C ALA A 142 1.95 0.86 4.61
N LEU A 143 2.49 1.81 3.85
CA LEU A 143 3.81 1.72 3.26
C LEU A 143 4.91 1.74 4.32
N ALA A 144 4.87 2.65 5.30
CA ALA A 144 5.86 2.74 6.37
C ALA A 144 5.93 1.43 7.18
N ASP A 145 4.77 0.90 7.55
CA ASP A 145 4.68 -0.40 8.23
C ASP A 145 5.24 -1.53 7.36
N SER A 146 4.88 -1.56 6.07
CA SER A 146 5.41 -2.56 5.13
C SER A 146 6.93 -2.51 5.02
N VAL A 147 7.51 -1.32 4.88
CA VAL A 147 8.96 -1.12 4.80
C VAL A 147 9.65 -1.62 6.08
N HIS A 148 9.11 -1.26 7.24
CA HIS A 148 9.67 -1.67 8.53
C HIS A 148 9.77 -3.20 8.64
N PHE A 149 8.66 -3.91 8.42
CA PHE A 149 8.63 -5.37 8.57
C PHE A 149 9.27 -6.13 7.41
N PHE A 150 9.29 -5.55 6.20
CA PHE A 150 10.11 -6.06 5.09
C PHE A 150 11.60 -6.03 5.46
N MET A 151 12.08 -4.92 6.05
CA MET A 151 13.48 -4.79 6.48
C MET A 151 13.81 -5.66 7.69
N GLU A 152 12.90 -5.88 8.64
CA GLU A 152 13.12 -6.83 9.74
C GLU A 152 13.41 -8.25 9.21
N LYS A 153 12.74 -8.66 8.12
CA LYS A 153 12.98 -9.94 7.44
C LYS A 153 14.28 -9.98 6.64
N HIS A 154 14.79 -8.82 6.23
CA HIS A 154 16.04 -8.66 5.51
C HIS A 154 17.07 -7.88 6.35
N PRO A 155 17.57 -8.47 7.46
CA PRO A 155 18.54 -7.77 8.28
C PRO A 155 19.73 -7.34 7.41
N PRO A 156 20.24 -6.11 7.58
CA PRO A 156 21.43 -5.68 6.86
C PRO A 156 22.51 -6.74 7.04
N ARG A 157 23.10 -7.21 5.93
CA ARG A 157 24.26 -8.10 6.03
C ARG A 157 25.31 -7.34 6.82
N ASP A 158 25.60 -7.83 8.03
CA ASP A 158 26.62 -7.23 8.88
C ASP A 158 27.93 -7.21 8.08
N GLY A 159 28.51 -6.03 7.93
CA GLY A 159 29.72 -5.79 7.13
C GLY A 159 30.98 -6.32 7.81
N THR A 160 30.87 -7.31 8.69
CA THR A 160 32.01 -7.96 9.33
C THR A 160 32.62 -8.97 8.34
N VAL A 161 33.39 -8.44 7.40
CA VAL A 161 34.51 -9.20 6.83
C VAL A 161 35.38 -9.56 8.04
N SER A 162 35.37 -10.83 8.43
CA SER A 162 36.32 -11.36 9.37
C SER A 162 37.71 -11.14 8.76
N HIS A 163 38.41 -10.11 9.21
CA HIS A 163 39.84 -10.00 9.00
C HIS A 163 40.47 -11.16 9.79
N GLU A 164 40.66 -12.30 9.14
CA GLU A 164 41.64 -13.27 9.58
C GLU A 164 42.99 -12.54 9.59
N ALA A 165 43.48 -12.25 10.80
CA ALA A 165 44.86 -11.83 10.98
C ALA A 165 45.76 -12.96 10.45
N PRO A 166 46.85 -12.66 9.74
CA PRO A 166 47.74 -13.70 9.26
C PRO A 166 48.33 -14.41 10.48
N ASN A 167 48.12 -15.72 10.54
CA ASN A 167 48.78 -16.61 11.48
C ASN A 167 50.29 -16.34 11.45
N GLY A 168 50.80 -15.77 12.52
CA GLY A 168 52.21 -15.80 12.83
C GLY A 168 52.62 -17.24 13.07
N ASN A 169 53.43 -17.80 12.19
CA ASN A 169 54.21 -18.99 12.47
C ASN A 169 55.50 -18.95 11.66
N GLY A 170 56.65 -18.93 12.36
CA GLY A 170 57.99 -19.09 11.79
C GLY A 170 58.89 -17.89 11.97
#